data_AF-A0A1I0C1Z8-F1
#
_entry.id   AF-A0A1I0C1Z8-F1
#
_cell.length_a   1.000
_cell.length_b   1.000
_cell.length_c   1.000
_cell.angle_alpha   90.00
_cell.angle_beta   90.00
_cell.angle_gamma   90.00
#
_symmetry.space_group_name_H-M   'P 1'
#
loop_
_entity.id
_entity.type
_entity.pdbx_description
1 polymer ?
#
loop_
_entity_poly.entity_id
_entity_poly.type
_entity_poly.pdbx_seq_one_letter_code
_entity_poly.pdbx_strand_id
1 'polypeptide(L)'
;MNSYMIIGLIIAVILIILIKGLPIKTLKIVSQGMVKLLIGALVLFFVNVFGANFGLHIPINLFTTVISGFLGVSGVAALFAIHFMLFP
;
A
#
# COMPACT_ATOMS: atom_id res chain seq x y z
N MET A 1 -18.07 -2.07 29.54
CA MET A 1 -16.94 -3.02 29.70
C MET A 1 -16.08 -2.50 30.85
N ASN A 2 -15.77 -3.35 31.83
CA ASN A 2 -15.01 -2.91 33.01
C ASN A 2 -13.51 -2.81 32.68
N SER A 3 -12.80 -1.79 33.19
CA SER A 3 -11.41 -1.51 32.81
C SER A 3 -10.47 -2.71 33.01
N TYR A 4 -10.75 -3.51 34.05
CA TYR A 4 -10.03 -4.75 34.35
C TYR A 4 -10.12 -5.80 33.23
N MET A 5 -11.25 -5.88 32.52
CA MET A 5 -11.41 -6.82 31.39
C MET A 5 -10.56 -6.40 30.20
N ILE A 6 -10.46 -5.10 29.92
CA ILE A 6 -9.66 -4.56 28.81
C ILE A 6 -8.18 -4.81 29.08
N ILE A 7 -7.72 -4.54 30.31
CA ILE A 7 -6.34 -4.77 30.74
C ILE A 7 -6.00 -6.26 30.68
N GLY A 8 -6.89 -7.13 31.18
CA GLY A 8 -6.71 -8.59 31.13
C GLY A 8 -6.59 -9.12 29.70
N LEU A 9 -7.41 -8.61 28.77
CA LEU A 9 -7.33 -8.98 27.35
C LEU A 9 -5.99 -8.58 26.73
N ILE A 10 -5.51 -7.36 26.99
CA ILE A 10 -4.23 -6.86 26.46
C ILE A 10 -3.07 -7.73 26.99
N ILE A 11 -3.04 -8.03 28.29
CA ILE A 11 -2.00 -8.87 28.91
C ILE A 11 -2.02 -10.29 28.31
N ALA A 12 -3.19 -10.88 28.13
CA ALA A 12 -3.33 -12.21 27.52
C ALA A 12 -2.79 -12.22 26.08
N VAL A 13 -3.10 -11.20 25.28
CA VAL A 13 -2.57 -11.06 23.91
C VAL A 13 -1.05 -10.90 23.91
N ILE A 14 -0.49 -10.08 24.81
CA ILE A 14 0.96 -9.90 24.95
C ILE A 14 1.64 -11.25 25.29
N LEU A 15 1.11 -12.01 26.25
CA LEU A 15 1.64 -13.32 26.63
C LEU A 15 1.59 -14.31 25.47
N ILE A 16 0.49 -14.34 24.70
CA ILE A 16 0.37 -15.20 23.51
C ILE A 16 1.45 -14.86 22.48
N ILE A 17 1.68 -13.57 22.21
CA ILE A 17 2.71 -13.12 21.28
C ILE A 17 4.11 -13.46 21.80
N LEU A 18 4.35 -13.37 23.12
CA LEU A 18 5.65 -13.68 23.72
C LEU A 18 5.99 -15.17 23.63
N ILE A 19 5.01 -16.06 23.84
CA ILE A 19 5.20 -17.52 23.85
C ILE A 19 5.34 -18.07 22.43
N LYS A 20 4.47 -17.66 21.51
CA LYS A 20 4.51 -18.15 20.11
C LYS A 20 5.46 -17.37 19.21
N GLY A 21 5.90 -16.18 19.63
CA GLY A 21 6.48 -15.20 18.73
C GLY A 21 5.44 -14.66 17.73
N LEU A 22 5.73 -13.52 17.12
CA LEU A 22 4.96 -13.09 15.95
C LEU A 22 5.28 -14.05 14.78
N PRO A 23 4.29 -14.58 14.03
CA PRO A 23 4.57 -15.38 12.85
C PRO A 23 5.32 -14.52 11.82
N ILE A 24 6.64 -14.74 11.74
CA ILE A 24 7.56 -14.00 10.85
C ILE A 24 7.07 -14.03 9.39
N LYS A 25 6.36 -15.11 9.00
CA LYS A 25 5.70 -15.26 7.70
C LYS A 25 4.63 -14.18 7.44
N THR A 26 3.77 -13.90 8.42
CA THR A 26 2.72 -12.87 8.29
C THR A 26 3.34 -11.48 8.21
N LEU A 27 4.36 -11.21 9.04
CA LEU A 27 5.08 -9.94 8.99
C LEU A 27 5.76 -9.73 7.64
N LYS A 28 6.33 -10.78 7.04
CA LYS A 28 6.95 -10.75 5.71
C LYS A 28 5.94 -10.42 4.60
N ILE A 29 4.72 -10.98 4.65
CA ILE A 29 3.69 -10.68 3.65
C ILE A 29 3.23 -9.23 3.76
N VAL A 30 2.98 -8.75 4.98
CA VAL A 30 2.56 -7.36 5.23
C VAL A 30 3.65 -6.38 4.82
N SER A 31 4.91 -6.64 5.18
CA SER A 31 6.03 -5.77 4.80
C SER A 31 6.25 -5.76 3.29
N GLN A 32 6.15 -6.91 2.61
CA GLN A 32 6.22 -6.98 1.14
C GLN A 32 5.08 -6.19 0.48
N GLY A 33 3.85 -6.27 1.01
CA GLY A 33 2.72 -5.47 0.53
C GLY A 33 2.97 -3.97 0.69
N MET A 34 3.45 -3.54 1.86
CA MET A 34 3.83 -2.15 2.11
C MET A 34 4.94 -1.66 1.16
N VAL A 35 5.97 -2.47 0.93
CA VAL A 35 7.05 -2.12 -0.01
C VAL A 35 6.51 -1.96 -1.42
N LYS A 36 5.62 -2.85 -1.89
CA LYS A 36 4.97 -2.71 -3.20
C LYS A 36 4.16 -1.42 -3.31
N LEU A 37 3.44 -1.04 -2.25
CA LEU A 37 2.71 0.23 -2.23
C LEU A 37 3.65 1.43 -2.30
N LEU A 38 4.75 1.43 -1.54
CA LEU A 38 5.75 2.49 -1.62
C LEU A 38 6.36 2.59 -3.02
N ILE A 39 6.68 1.45 -3.64
CA ILE A 39 7.18 1.40 -5.02
C ILE A 39 6.14 1.97 -5.99
N GLY A 40 4.87 1.57 -5.88
CA GLY A 40 3.79 2.10 -6.72
C GLY A 40 3.64 3.61 -6.60
N ALA A 41 3.66 4.14 -5.38
CA ALA A 41 3.59 5.57 -5.11
C ALA A 41 4.79 6.32 -5.69
N LEU A 42 6.00 5.77 -5.54
CA LEU A 42 7.23 6.32 -6.14
C LEU A 42 7.17 6.33 -7.66
N VAL A 43 6.70 5.24 -8.28
CA VAL A 43 6.58 5.16 -9.74
C VAL A 43 5.55 6.17 -10.24
N LEU A 44 4.38 6.27 -9.62
CA LEU A 44 3.37 7.28 -9.96
C LEU A 44 3.90 8.71 -9.76
N PHE A 45 4.66 8.94 -8.70
CA PHE A 45 5.32 10.23 -8.46
C PHE A 45 6.26 10.60 -9.61
N PHE A 46 7.14 9.67 -10.03
CA PHE A 46 8.02 9.92 -11.18
C PHE A 46 7.23 10.15 -12.46
N VAL A 47 6.22 9.33 -12.74
CA VAL A 47 5.34 9.50 -13.90
C VAL A 47 4.69 10.88 -13.90
N ASN A 48 4.24 11.38 -12.76
CA ASN A 48 3.65 12.72 -12.66
C ASN A 48 4.69 13.84 -12.79
N VAL A 49 5.89 13.68 -12.24
CA VAL A 49 6.95 14.71 -12.38
C VAL A 49 7.38 14.84 -13.84
N PHE A 50 7.60 13.73 -14.54
CA PHE A 50 7.93 13.75 -15.96
C PHE A 50 6.72 14.13 -16.84
N GLY A 51 5.53 13.66 -16.45
CA GLY A 51 4.26 13.87 -17.13
C GLY A 51 3.67 15.27 -16.95
N ALA A 52 4.10 16.04 -15.95
CA ALA A 52 3.60 17.38 -15.67
C ALA A 52 3.75 18.32 -16.88
N ASN A 53 4.85 18.19 -17.64
CA ASN A 53 5.07 18.96 -18.86
C ASN A 53 4.08 18.62 -19.99
N PHE A 54 3.49 17.43 -19.94
CA PHE A 54 2.49 16.94 -20.90
C PHE A 54 1.05 17.07 -20.37
N GLY A 55 0.85 17.72 -19.21
CA GLY A 55 -0.45 17.80 -18.55
C GLY A 55 -0.92 16.49 -17.91
N LEU A 56 -0.06 15.47 -17.86
CA LEU A 56 -0.40 14.17 -17.29
C LEU A 56 -0.20 14.18 -15.79
N HIS A 57 -1.29 13.99 -15.06
CA HIS A 57 -1.28 13.94 -13.60
C HIS A 57 -2.23 12.86 -13.08
N ILE A 58 -1.69 11.68 -12.79
CA ILE A 58 -2.43 10.57 -12.20
C ILE A 58 -2.49 10.80 -10.68
N PRO A 59 -3.69 10.83 -10.05
CA PRO A 59 -3.79 11.05 -8.61
C PRO A 59 -3.04 9.95 -7.83
N ILE A 60 -2.17 10.33 -6.90
CA ILE A 60 -1.44 9.40 -6.03
C ILE A 60 -2.31 9.09 -4.81
N ASN A 61 -3.17 8.09 -4.92
CA ASN A 61 -4.05 7.63 -3.84
C ASN A 61 -3.85 6.14 -3.58
N LEU A 62 -4.52 5.60 -2.56
CA LEU A 62 -4.37 4.18 -2.21
C LEU A 62 -4.69 3.26 -3.40
N PHE A 63 -5.73 3.56 -4.18
CA PHE A 63 -6.16 2.71 -5.29
C PHE A 63 -5.15 2.70 -6.44
N THR A 64 -4.72 3.87 -6.93
CA THR A 64 -3.73 3.97 -8.02
C THR A 64 -2.38 3.41 -7.58
N THR A 65 -2.01 3.62 -6.32
CA THR A 65 -0.79 3.08 -5.70
C THR A 65 -0.82 1.55 -5.58
N VAL A 66 -1.97 0.97 -5.22
CA VAL A 66 -2.16 -0.50 -5.23
C VAL A 66 -2.01 -1.03 -6.64
N ILE A 67 -2.69 -0.43 -7.62
CA ILE A 67 -2.66 -0.90 -9.01
C ILE A 67 -1.24 -0.83 -9.57
N SER A 68 -0.58 0.33 -9.47
CA SER A 68 0.80 0.52 -9.93
C SER A 68 1.83 -0.32 -9.14
N GLY A 69 1.64 -0.48 -7.84
CA GLY A 69 2.58 -1.20 -6.98
C GLY A 69 2.49 -2.72 -7.09
N PHE A 70 1.28 -3.27 -7.26
CA PHE A 70 1.07 -4.71 -7.37
C PHE A 70 1.18 -5.23 -8.80
N LEU A 71 0.68 -4.49 -9.81
CA LEU A 71 0.81 -4.86 -11.21
C LEU A 71 2.11 -4.35 -11.84
N GLY A 72 2.78 -3.36 -11.23
CA GLY A 72 4.03 -2.80 -11.75
C GLY A 72 3.80 -1.99 -13.03
N VAL A 73 4.66 -2.22 -14.03
CA VAL A 73 4.66 -1.48 -15.31
C VAL A 73 3.33 -1.60 -16.04
N SER A 74 2.71 -2.79 -16.05
CA SER A 74 1.41 -2.99 -16.72
C SER A 74 0.29 -2.21 -16.03
N GLY A 75 0.32 -2.09 -14.70
CA GLY A 75 -0.63 -1.28 -13.94
C GLY A 75 -0.49 0.21 -14.22
N VAL A 76 0.75 0.70 -14.33
CA VAL A 76 1.03 2.09 -14.70
C VAL A 76 0.57 2.39 -16.13
N ALA A 77 0.85 1.48 -17.08
CA ALA A 77 0.40 1.62 -18.46
C ALA A 77 -1.14 1.65 -18.57
N ALA A 78 -1.84 0.82 -17.79
CA ALA A 78 -3.30 0.82 -17.73
C ALA A 78 -3.84 2.15 -17.17
N LEU A 79 -3.26 2.65 -16.08
CA LEU A 79 -3.65 3.94 -15.50
C LEU A 79 -3.40 5.10 -16.46
N PHE A 80 -2.28 5.08 -17.18
CA PHE A 80 -1.96 6.05 -18.22
C PHE A 80 -3.00 6.02 -19.35
N ALA A 81 -3.34 4.83 -19.85
CA ALA A 81 -4.35 4.67 -20.90
C ALA A 81 -5.73 5.17 -20.46
N ILE A 82 -6.15 4.87 -19.22
CA ILE A 82 -7.41 5.38 -18.66
C ILE A 82 -7.38 6.90 -18.55
N HIS A 83 -6.26 7.49 -18.09
CA HIS A 83 -6.12 8.94 -17.99
C HIS A 83 -6.29 9.62 -19.35
N PHE A 84 -5.61 9.11 -20.38
CA PHE A 84 -5.70 9.64 -21.75
C PHE A 84 -7.08 9.40 -22.40
N MET A 85 -7.76 8.32 -22.03
CA MET A 85 -9.10 8.03 -22.55
C MET A 85 -10.19 8.89 -21.89
N LEU A 86 -10.02 9.25 -20.62
CA LEU A 86 -10.97 10.08 -19.87
C LEU A 86 -10.76 11.58 -20.08
N PHE A 87 -9.51 12.01 -20.22
CA PHE A 87 -9.14 13.41 -20.45
C PHE A 87 -8.49 13.49 -21.85
N PRO A 88 -9.26 13.84 -22.89
CA PRO A 88 -8.75 14.00 -24.24
C PRO A 88 -7.77 15.18 -24.36
#